data_AF-A0A147F223-F1
#
_entry.id   AF-A0A147F223-F1
#
_cell.length_a   1.000
_cell.length_b   1.000
_cell.length_c   1.000
_cell.angle_alpha   90.00
_cell.angle_beta   90.00
_cell.angle_gamma   90.00
#
_symmetry.space_group_name_H-M   'P 1'
#
loop_
_entity.id
_entity.type
_entity.pdbx_description
1 polymer ?
#
loop_
_entity_poly.entity_id
_entity_poly.type
_entity_poly.pdbx_seq_one_letter_code
_entity_poly.pdbx_strand_id
1 'polypeptide(L)'
;VSLDENDDVWMFLHSGSRGVGNRIAQHHIKVAQRLAKQWWIELPHPDLAYLVEGTPEFTRYIRELRWAQHFALLNREEMMDRVANQLGRFLDTPVEERERINCHHNFTESERHFGKQVWVSRKGAIMADAGRPGLIPGSMGTASYVVEGRGNALSLNSSPHGAGREYSR
;
A
#
# COMPACT_ATOMS: atom_id res chain seq x y z
N VAL A 1 -14.06 -1.37 -14.41
CA VAL A 1 -13.70 -0.91 -15.76
C VAL A 1 -14.41 0.41 -15.95
N SER A 2 -13.67 1.45 -16.30
CA SER A 2 -14.16 2.83 -16.38
C SER A 2 -13.45 3.56 -17.51
N LEU A 3 -14.07 4.61 -18.03
CA LEU A 3 -13.45 5.52 -18.98
C LEU A 3 -12.86 6.71 -18.22
N ASP A 4 -11.76 7.27 -18.73
CA ASP A 4 -11.27 8.59 -18.33
C ASP A 4 -11.82 9.70 -19.24
N GLU A 5 -11.33 10.92 -19.08
CA GLU A 5 -11.76 12.08 -19.88
C GLU A 5 -11.38 12.01 -21.37
N ASN A 6 -10.49 11.09 -21.76
CA ASN A 6 -10.04 10.89 -23.13
C ASN A 6 -10.67 9.63 -23.77
N ASP A 7 -11.66 9.02 -23.10
CA ASP A 7 -12.27 7.75 -23.46
C ASP A 7 -11.28 6.55 -23.43
N ASP A 8 -10.15 6.66 -22.73
CA ASP A 8 -9.27 5.52 -22.50
C ASP A 8 -9.87 4.59 -21.43
N VAL A 9 -9.73 3.28 -21.65
CA VAL A 9 -10.32 2.25 -20.79
C VAL A 9 -9.37 1.88 -19.66
N TRP A 10 -9.80 2.11 -18.42
CA TRP A 10 -9.06 1.75 -17.22
C TRP A 10 -9.68 0.55 -16.48
N MET A 11 -8.82 -0.37 -16.07
CA MET A 11 -9.16 -1.48 -15.17
C MET A 11 -8.60 -1.18 -13.78
N PHE A 12 -9.49 -1.06 -12.79
CA PHE A 12 -9.12 -0.77 -11.41
C PHE A 12 -9.30 -1.99 -10.51
N LEU A 13 -8.29 -2.23 -9.66
CA LEU A 13 -8.29 -3.32 -8.69
C LEU A 13 -7.73 -2.84 -7.36
N HIS A 14 -8.54 -2.95 -6.31
CA HIS A 14 -8.10 -2.70 -4.93
C HIS A 14 -8.03 -4.03 -4.17
N SER A 15 -6.81 -4.52 -3.92
CA SER A 15 -6.59 -5.71 -3.09
C SER A 15 -5.21 -5.69 -2.44
N GLY A 16 -5.07 -6.45 -1.35
CA GLY A 16 -3.83 -6.54 -0.57
C GLY A 16 -3.34 -7.97 -0.40
N SER A 17 -2.53 -8.18 0.64
CA SER A 17 -1.92 -9.45 1.03
C SER A 17 -2.89 -10.48 1.62
N ARG A 18 -4.21 -10.26 1.50
CA ARG A 18 -5.27 -11.13 2.04
C ARG A 18 -5.05 -11.45 3.53
N GLY A 19 -5.45 -12.63 3.96
CA GLY A 19 -5.36 -13.05 5.37
C GLY A 19 -3.92 -13.24 5.88
N VAL A 20 -2.96 -13.56 5.00
CA VAL A 20 -1.59 -13.86 5.45
C VAL A 20 -0.89 -12.60 6.00
N GLY A 21 -1.02 -11.46 5.32
CA GLY A 21 -0.45 -10.21 5.83
C GLY A 21 -1.08 -9.76 7.15
N ASN A 22 -2.38 -9.98 7.34
CA ASN A 22 -3.03 -9.70 8.62
C ASN A 22 -2.46 -10.59 9.75
N ARG A 23 -2.24 -11.88 9.49
CA ARG A 23 -1.64 -12.79 10.49
C ARG A 23 -0.21 -12.38 10.85
N ILE A 24 0.59 -11.99 9.87
CA ILE A 24 1.95 -11.46 10.08
C ILE A 24 1.89 -10.19 10.94
N ALA A 25 1.04 -9.22 10.59
CA ALA A 25 0.89 -7.98 11.35
C ALA A 25 0.47 -8.23 12.80
N GLN A 26 -0.55 -9.07 13.02
CA GLN A 26 -1.03 -9.43 14.37
C GLN A 26 0.04 -10.12 15.21
N HIS A 27 0.88 -10.96 14.61
CA HIS A 27 2.01 -11.58 15.30
C HIS A 27 3.00 -10.52 15.79
N HIS A 28 3.46 -9.63 14.91
CA HIS A 28 4.46 -8.62 15.24
C HIS A 28 3.94 -7.53 16.18
N ILE A 29 2.65 -7.17 16.10
CA ILE A 29 2.01 -6.27 17.07
C ILE A 29 2.11 -6.86 18.49
N LYS A 30 1.78 -8.14 18.67
CA LYS A 30 1.87 -8.81 19.98
C LYS A 30 3.31 -8.89 20.49
N VAL A 31 4.27 -9.11 19.58
CA VAL A 31 5.70 -9.09 19.92
C VAL A 31 6.12 -7.70 20.39
N ALA A 32 5.78 -6.63 19.65
CA ALA A 32 6.08 -5.26 20.01
C ALA A 32 5.47 -4.87 21.37
N GLN A 33 4.20 -5.20 21.60
CA GLN A 33 3.52 -4.94 22.87
C GLN A 33 4.18 -5.67 24.05
N ARG A 34 4.62 -6.91 23.85
CA ARG A 34 5.35 -7.67 24.87
C ARG A 34 6.70 -7.02 25.18
N LEU A 35 7.46 -6.62 24.16
CA LEU A 35 8.77 -5.97 24.33
C LEU A 35 8.64 -4.61 25.03
N ALA A 36 7.65 -3.80 24.65
CA ALA A 36 7.38 -2.53 25.33
C ALA A 36 7.15 -2.72 26.84
N LYS A 37 6.36 -3.72 27.22
CA LYS A 37 6.15 -4.08 28.64
C LYS A 37 7.44 -4.58 29.31
N GLN A 38 8.19 -5.45 28.63
CA GLN A 38 9.44 -6.03 29.15
C GLN A 38 10.53 -4.97 29.38
N TRP A 39 10.56 -3.91 28.56
CA TRP A 39 11.51 -2.82 28.66
C TRP A 39 10.98 -1.61 29.41
N TRP A 40 9.82 -1.73 30.07
CA TRP A 40 9.18 -0.67 30.84
C TRP A 40 8.96 0.63 30.02
N ILE A 41 8.67 0.48 28.73
CA ILE A 41 8.35 1.61 27.84
C ILE A 41 6.89 2.00 28.07
N GLU A 42 6.67 3.22 28.58
CA GLU A 42 5.35 3.80 28.70
C GLU A 42 4.86 4.29 27.33
N LEU A 43 3.70 3.78 26.90
CA LEU A 43 3.06 4.15 25.64
C LEU A 43 1.72 4.84 25.94
N PRO A 44 1.36 5.91 25.21
CA PRO A 44 0.03 6.52 25.31
C PRO A 44 -1.10 5.51 25.00
N HIS A 45 -0.83 4.54 24.13
CA HIS A 45 -1.75 3.45 23.81
C HIS A 45 -0.98 2.17 23.42
N PRO A 46 -1.43 0.96 23.81
CA PRO A 46 -0.75 -0.30 23.46
C PRO A 46 -0.58 -0.54 21.95
N ASP A 47 -1.45 0.01 21.12
CA ASP A 47 -1.36 -0.12 19.66
C ASP A 47 -0.28 0.77 19.02
N LEU A 48 0.38 1.62 19.82
CA LEU A 48 1.56 2.39 19.41
C LEU A 48 2.87 1.64 19.69
N ALA A 49 2.80 0.38 20.10
CA ALA A 49 4.00 -0.44 20.31
C ALA A 49 4.77 -0.61 18.99
N TYR A 50 6.10 -0.57 19.09
CA TYR A 50 7.00 -0.60 17.95
C TYR A 50 8.15 -1.60 18.18
N LEU A 51 8.83 -1.96 17.09
CA LEU A 51 10.04 -2.76 17.11
C LEU A 51 11.25 -1.85 16.89
N VAL A 52 12.29 -2.02 17.72
CA VAL A 52 13.52 -1.22 17.65
C VAL A 52 14.43 -1.77 16.56
N GLU A 53 14.90 -0.89 15.66
CA GLU A 53 15.87 -1.24 14.62
C GLU A 53 17.12 -1.90 15.23
N GLY A 54 17.66 -2.91 14.54
CA GLY A 54 18.81 -3.69 15.00
C GLY A 54 18.46 -4.87 15.90
N THR A 55 17.20 -5.01 16.33
CA THR A 55 16.75 -6.21 17.07
C THR A 55 16.43 -7.38 16.12
N PRO A 56 16.54 -8.64 16.58
CA PRO A 56 16.10 -9.81 15.81
C PRO A 56 14.62 -9.73 15.41
N GLU A 57 13.77 -9.22 16.30
CA GLU A 57 12.34 -9.05 16.07
C GLU A 57 12.06 -8.04 14.95
N PHE A 58 12.74 -6.90 14.96
CA PHE A 58 12.65 -5.91 13.88
C PHE A 58 13.09 -6.51 12.53
N THR A 59 14.24 -7.17 12.52
CA THR A 59 14.78 -7.80 11.29
C THR A 59 13.81 -8.83 10.73
N ARG A 60 13.21 -9.64 11.61
CA ARG A 60 12.20 -10.62 11.23
C ARG A 60 10.93 -9.94 10.68
N TYR A 61 10.45 -8.90 11.36
CA TYR A 61 9.29 -8.13 10.92
C TYR A 61 9.48 -7.55 9.52
N ILE A 62 10.59 -6.85 9.26
CA ILE A 62 10.86 -6.25 7.95
C ILE A 62 10.91 -7.31 6.84
N ARG A 63 11.52 -8.47 7.11
CA ARG A 63 11.56 -9.58 6.14
C ARG A 63 10.17 -10.10 5.81
N GLU A 64 9.35 -10.36 6.83
CA GLU A 64 7.99 -10.89 6.65
C GLU A 64 7.04 -9.84 6.04
N LEU A 65 7.22 -8.55 6.37
CA LEU A 65 6.51 -7.43 5.77
C LEU A 65 6.80 -7.35 4.27
N ARG A 66 8.07 -7.35 3.87
CA ARG A 66 8.48 -7.31 2.45
C ARG A 66 7.95 -8.50 1.67
N TRP A 67 7.99 -9.69 2.27
CA TRP A 67 7.37 -10.87 1.68
C TRP A 67 5.86 -10.66 1.48
N ALA A 68 5.15 -10.14 2.48
CA ALA A 68 3.71 -9.89 2.38
C ALA A 68 3.37 -8.80 1.33
N GLN A 69 4.20 -7.78 1.18
CA GLN A 69 4.09 -6.78 0.12
C GLN A 69 4.28 -7.40 -1.25
N HIS A 70 5.32 -8.22 -1.44
CA HIS A 70 5.57 -8.90 -2.70
C HIS A 70 4.44 -9.88 -3.05
N PHE A 71 3.94 -10.63 -2.07
CA PHE A 71 2.75 -11.45 -2.24
C PHE A 71 1.53 -10.62 -2.67
N ALA A 72 1.30 -9.46 -2.05
CA ALA A 72 0.20 -8.57 -2.42
C ALA A 72 0.34 -8.02 -3.85
N LEU A 73 1.56 -7.72 -4.29
CA LEU A 73 1.87 -7.32 -5.65
C LEU A 73 1.48 -8.43 -6.64
N LEU A 74 2.06 -9.62 -6.50
CA LEU A 74 1.79 -10.75 -7.39
C LEU A 74 0.31 -11.16 -7.40
N ASN A 75 -0.35 -11.08 -6.24
CA ASN A 75 -1.78 -11.32 -6.16
C ASN A 75 -2.58 -10.30 -7.01
N ARG A 76 -2.20 -9.02 -6.99
CA ARG A 76 -2.83 -8.00 -7.85
C ARG A 76 -2.53 -8.22 -9.32
N GLU A 77 -1.29 -8.57 -9.68
CA GLU A 77 -0.92 -8.88 -11.06
C GLU A 77 -1.78 -10.00 -11.63
N GLU A 78 -1.85 -11.13 -10.93
CA GLU A 78 -2.66 -12.29 -11.34
C GLU A 78 -4.16 -11.96 -11.46
N MET A 79 -4.70 -11.19 -10.50
CA MET A 79 -6.10 -10.77 -10.56
C MET A 79 -6.36 -9.82 -11.74
N MET A 80 -5.44 -8.89 -12.03
CA MET A 80 -5.60 -7.95 -13.13
C MET A 80 -5.54 -8.66 -14.47
N ASP A 81 -4.62 -9.62 -14.63
CA ASP A 81 -4.50 -10.41 -15.85
C ASP A 81 -5.78 -11.22 -16.11
N ARG A 82 -6.41 -11.76 -15.05
CA ARG A 82 -7.73 -12.42 -15.17
C ARG A 82 -8.84 -11.45 -15.58
N VAL A 83 -8.83 -10.23 -15.05
CA VAL A 83 -9.80 -9.18 -15.43
C VAL A 83 -9.62 -8.80 -16.90
N ALA A 84 -8.38 -8.56 -17.35
CA ALA A 84 -8.07 -8.23 -18.74
C ALA A 84 -8.51 -9.34 -19.70
N ASN A 85 -8.18 -10.60 -19.37
CA ASN A 85 -8.61 -11.77 -20.14
C ASN A 85 -10.13 -11.89 -20.23
N GLN A 86 -10.84 -11.67 -19.12
CA GLN A 86 -12.30 -11.75 -19.11
C GLN A 86 -12.94 -10.61 -19.90
N LEU A 87 -12.38 -9.40 -19.82
CA LEU A 87 -12.83 -8.25 -20.60
C LEU A 87 -12.66 -8.51 -22.10
N GLY A 88 -11.50 -9.03 -22.50
CA GLY A 88 -11.25 -9.33 -23.91
C GLY A 88 -12.19 -10.38 -24.48
N ARG A 89 -12.51 -11.43 -23.71
CA ARG A 89 -13.53 -12.42 -24.08
C ARG A 89 -14.93 -11.82 -24.19
N PHE A 90 -15.26 -10.91 -23.28
CA PHE A 90 -16.57 -10.25 -23.29
C PHE A 90 -16.76 -9.34 -24.50
N LEU A 91 -15.69 -8.66 -24.93
CA LEU A 91 -15.68 -7.76 -26.09
C LEU A 91 -15.38 -8.47 -27.42
N ASP A 92 -15.10 -9.78 -27.39
CA ASP A 92 -14.61 -10.56 -28.54
C ASP A 92 -13.39 -9.90 -29.23
N THR A 93 -12.51 -9.29 -28.43
CA THR A 93 -11.32 -8.56 -28.90
C THR A 93 -10.24 -8.64 -27.82
N PRO A 94 -8.98 -9.01 -28.14
CA PRO A 94 -7.90 -9.02 -27.16
C PRO A 94 -7.68 -7.64 -26.52
N VAL A 95 -7.47 -7.61 -25.20
CA VAL A 95 -7.06 -6.38 -24.51
C VAL A 95 -5.56 -6.17 -24.70
N GLU A 96 -5.17 -5.05 -25.30
CA GLU A 96 -3.79 -4.59 -25.38
C GLU A 96 -3.52 -3.62 -24.21
N GLU A 97 -2.73 -4.05 -23.24
CA GLU A 97 -2.39 -3.22 -22.09
C GLU A 97 -1.34 -2.18 -22.47
N ARG A 98 -1.70 -0.89 -22.33
CA ARG A 98 -0.80 0.24 -22.60
C ARG A 98 0.03 0.63 -21.38
N GLU A 99 -0.59 0.58 -20.20
CA GLU A 99 0.04 1.01 -18.95
C GLU A 99 -0.47 0.17 -17.78
N ARG A 100 0.43 -0.14 -16.85
CA ARG A 100 0.12 -0.77 -15.57
C ARG A 100 0.66 0.04 -14.40
N ILE A 101 -0.23 0.51 -13.54
CA ILE A 101 0.11 1.27 -12.33
C ILE A 101 -0.18 0.42 -11.10
N ASN A 102 0.83 0.23 -10.25
CA ASN A 102 0.69 -0.52 -8.99
C ASN A 102 1.08 0.35 -7.79
N CYS A 103 0.14 0.53 -6.85
CA CYS A 103 0.34 1.38 -5.69
C CYS A 103 0.13 0.61 -4.39
N HIS A 104 1.21 0.44 -3.62
CA HIS A 104 1.10 0.07 -2.22
C HIS A 104 0.68 1.26 -1.39
N HIS A 105 -0.21 1.04 -0.42
CA HIS A 105 -0.71 2.09 0.47
C HIS A 105 -0.64 1.74 1.95
N ASN A 106 -0.15 0.55 2.28
CA ASN A 106 0.15 0.08 3.62
C ASN A 106 1.52 -0.61 3.59
N PHE A 107 2.57 0.11 3.99
CA PHE A 107 3.94 -0.39 3.96
C PHE A 107 4.89 0.47 4.80
N THR A 108 6.06 -0.08 5.09
CA THR A 108 7.14 0.61 5.80
C THR A 108 8.44 0.37 5.04
N GLU A 109 9.14 1.44 4.66
CA GLU A 109 10.41 1.36 3.92
C GLU A 109 11.47 2.28 4.50
N SER A 110 12.73 1.93 4.25
CA SER A 110 13.88 2.73 4.67
C SER A 110 14.18 3.75 3.58
N GLU A 111 14.05 5.03 3.90
CA GLU A 111 14.14 6.14 2.97
C GLU A 111 15.09 7.23 3.47
N ARG A 112 15.64 8.01 2.53
CA ARG A 112 16.50 9.14 2.86
C ARG A 112 15.73 10.45 2.72
N HIS A 113 15.50 11.13 3.85
CA HIS A 113 14.80 12.41 3.90
C HIS A 113 15.60 13.41 4.75
N PHE A 114 15.70 14.66 4.30
CA PHE A 114 16.41 15.74 5.01
C PHE A 114 17.82 15.35 5.50
N GLY A 115 18.55 14.59 4.67
CA GLY A 115 19.91 14.14 4.97
C GLY A 115 20.02 12.93 5.92
N LYS A 116 18.90 12.39 6.42
CA LYS A 116 18.86 11.26 7.36
C LYS A 116 18.25 10.02 6.71
N GLN A 117 18.76 8.85 7.10
CA GLN A 117 18.10 7.57 6.82
C GLN A 117 17.02 7.34 7.88
N VAL A 118 15.78 7.10 7.45
CA VAL A 118 14.62 6.94 8.35
C VAL A 118 13.70 5.84 7.84
N TRP A 119 12.97 5.19 8.74
CA TRP A 119 11.90 4.27 8.37
C TRP A 119 10.57 5.04 8.25
N VAL A 120 9.99 5.06 7.06
CA VAL A 120 8.72 5.74 6.77
C VAL A 120 7.61 4.70 6.73
N SER A 121 6.70 4.78 7.69
CA SER A 121 5.49 3.94 7.73
C SER A 121 4.32 4.68 7.10
N ARG A 122 3.77 4.13 6.02
CA ARG A 122 2.58 4.63 5.35
C ARG A 122 1.42 3.69 5.60
N LYS A 123 0.33 4.21 6.16
CA LYS A 123 -0.94 3.49 6.37
C LYS A 123 -2.07 4.34 5.79
N GLY A 124 -2.64 3.89 4.67
CA GLY A 124 -3.58 4.70 3.88
C GLY A 124 -2.92 5.82 3.07
N ALA A 125 -1.63 5.71 2.76
CA ALA A 125 -0.89 6.68 1.98
C ALA A 125 0.04 5.99 0.97
N ILE A 126 0.23 6.59 -0.19
CA ILE A 126 1.09 6.10 -1.27
C ILE A 126 2.41 6.88 -1.31
N MET A 127 3.44 6.28 -1.91
CA MET A 127 4.64 7.01 -2.32
C MET A 127 4.32 7.87 -3.55
N ALA A 128 4.78 9.12 -3.52
CA ALA A 128 4.45 10.18 -4.48
C ALA A 128 5.69 11.03 -4.78
N ASP A 129 6.80 10.36 -5.10
CA ASP A 129 8.01 10.99 -5.66
C ASP A 129 7.66 11.77 -6.93
N ALA A 130 8.46 12.77 -7.27
CA ALA A 130 8.24 13.57 -8.48
C ALA A 130 8.20 12.66 -9.73
N GLY A 131 7.12 12.75 -10.52
CA GLY A 131 6.96 11.93 -11.73
C GLY A 131 6.43 10.52 -11.49
N ARG A 132 6.21 10.10 -10.23
CA ARG A 132 5.76 8.74 -9.93
C ARG A 132 4.25 8.60 -10.17
N PRO A 133 3.79 7.65 -11.01
CA PRO A 133 2.38 7.39 -11.16
C PRO A 133 1.79 6.81 -9.88
N GLY A 134 0.56 7.23 -9.58
CA GLY A 134 -0.18 6.92 -8.37
C GLY A 134 -1.66 6.69 -8.66
N LEU A 135 -2.34 6.03 -7.74
CA LEU A 135 -3.78 5.77 -7.82
C LEU A 135 -4.44 6.23 -6.52
N ILE A 136 -5.47 7.07 -6.67
CA ILE A 136 -6.36 7.50 -5.59
C ILE A 136 -7.76 6.93 -5.87
N PRO A 137 -8.06 5.71 -5.40
CA PRO A 137 -9.40 5.16 -5.45
C PRO A 137 -10.42 6.02 -4.69
N GLY A 138 -11.55 6.25 -5.34
CA GLY A 138 -12.78 6.70 -4.70
C GLY A 138 -13.45 5.58 -3.87
N SER A 139 -14.67 5.85 -3.43
CA SER A 139 -15.62 4.81 -3.00
C SER A 139 -16.36 4.20 -4.19
N MET A 140 -17.08 3.10 -3.95
CA MET A 140 -17.88 2.44 -4.99
C MET A 140 -18.92 3.42 -5.57
N GLY A 141 -18.81 3.73 -6.86
CA GLY A 141 -19.68 4.68 -7.56
C GLY A 141 -19.17 6.13 -7.60
N THR A 142 -17.98 6.42 -7.09
CA THR A 142 -17.34 7.74 -7.20
C THR A 142 -16.11 7.71 -8.09
N ALA A 143 -15.67 8.88 -8.55
CA ALA A 143 -14.48 9.03 -9.38
C ALA A 143 -13.23 8.48 -8.67
N SER A 144 -12.36 7.85 -9.44
CA SER A 144 -11.00 7.46 -9.04
C SER A 144 -10.01 8.21 -9.92
N TYR A 145 -8.81 8.48 -9.39
CA TYR A 145 -7.84 9.32 -10.08
C TYR A 145 -6.54 8.55 -10.30
N VAL A 146 -6.03 8.62 -11.53
CA VAL A 146 -4.63 8.38 -11.85
C VAL A 146 -3.92 9.70 -11.63
N VAL A 147 -2.84 9.70 -10.85
CA VAL A 147 -2.14 10.92 -10.43
C VAL A 147 -0.64 10.78 -10.61
N GLU A 148 0.04 11.91 -10.72
CA GLU A 148 1.50 11.96 -10.69
C GLU A 148 1.99 12.62 -9.39
N GLY A 149 2.97 12.00 -8.76
CA GLY A 149 3.59 12.53 -7.54
C GLY A 149 4.31 13.85 -7.79
N ARG A 150 4.16 14.78 -6.85
CA ARG A 150 4.86 16.08 -6.89
C ARG A 150 6.23 16.07 -6.20
N GLY A 151 6.59 14.99 -5.50
CA GLY A 151 7.85 14.91 -4.74
C GLY A 151 7.95 15.93 -3.61
N ASN A 152 6.85 16.20 -2.91
CA ASN A 152 6.88 17.16 -1.80
C ASN A 152 7.68 16.59 -0.61
N ALA A 153 8.87 17.13 -0.39
CA ALA A 153 9.74 16.72 0.70
C ALA A 153 9.08 16.88 2.09
N LEU A 154 8.22 17.89 2.29
CA LEU A 154 7.51 18.09 3.56
C LEU A 154 6.51 16.97 3.87
N SER A 155 5.99 16.28 2.85
CA SER A 155 5.13 15.10 3.04
C SER A 155 5.91 13.79 3.01
N LEU A 156 7.25 13.83 3.09
CA LEU A 156 8.12 12.67 2.89
C LEU A 156 7.79 11.95 1.56
N ASN A 157 7.56 12.74 0.51
CA ASN A 157 7.10 12.28 -0.80
C ASN A 157 5.90 11.34 -0.70
N SER A 158 4.89 11.72 0.08
CA SER A 158 3.67 10.91 0.27
C SER A 158 2.43 11.64 -0.20
N SER A 159 1.42 10.86 -0.60
CA SER A 159 0.08 11.33 -0.99
C SER A 159 -1.00 10.44 -0.36
N PRO A 160 -2.22 10.95 -0.10
CA PRO A 160 -3.34 10.12 0.34
C PRO A 160 -3.65 8.98 -0.64
N HIS A 161 -4.12 7.84 -0.12
CA HIS A 161 -4.51 6.70 -0.95
C HIS A 161 -5.98 6.71 -1.38
N GLY A 162 -6.87 7.51 -0.78
CA GLY A 162 -8.27 7.49 -1.18
C GLY A 162 -9.13 8.49 -0.42
N ALA A 163 -10.42 8.50 -0.73
CA ALA A 163 -11.41 9.45 -0.19
C ALA A 163 -11.70 9.33 1.32
N GLY A 164 -11.05 8.39 2.03
CA GLY A 164 -11.31 8.11 3.43
C GLY A 164 -12.64 7.39 3.67
N ARG A 165 -13.01 7.19 4.94
CA ARG A 165 -14.33 6.68 5.34
C ARG A 165 -14.87 7.55 6.45
N GLU A 166 -16.14 7.94 6.32
CA GLU A 166 -16.84 8.73 7.34
C GLU A 166 -17.61 7.84 8.34
N TYR A 167 -18.11 6.69 7.89
CA TYR A 167 -18.89 5.76 8.72
C TYR A 167 -18.19 4.40 8.90
N SER A 168 -18.44 3.74 10.04
CA SER A 168 -18.01 2.36 10.29
C SER A 168 -18.78 1.37 9.41
N ARG A 169 -18.24 0.16 9.25
CA ARG A 169 -18.94 -0.96 8.59
C ARG A 169 -19.84 -1.69 9.56
#